data_AF-A0A174RUC5-F1
#
_entry.id   AF-A0A174RUC5-F1
#
_cell.length_a   1.000
_cell.length_b   1.000
_cell.length_c   1.000
_cell.angle_alpha   90.00
_cell.angle_beta   90.00
_cell.angle_gamma   90.00
#
_symmetry.space_group_name_H-M   'P 1'
#
loop_
_entity.id
_entity.type
_entity.pdbx_description
1 polymer ?
#
loop_
_entity_poly.entity_id
_entity_poly.type
_entity_poly.pdbx_seq_one_letter_code
_entity_poly.pdbx_strand_id
1 'polypeptide(L)'
;MRSQPAHASRAASEEPYARPTPKPRKSRAVPLEDEVDYDDYPDRRDGGGSRLPIILAIAAVAVFVVGIGVFLWVSFFSSPGQTVYNVPNLVGKTIEGARADSGVTVAQFQVVEGQEVDSTLPKGQIVNQDPQSGRNAAAGTTITVDISNGSGSTDVEENRMPNLVNQDKRLAINTLRELGFTEEAGNLVIREETSEDVTKDYVISTDPVAETDLADVEKVTLVVSSGVKTETSVIIPFLGMTEQEARAKAEGTLGLVVVFDEPQYSNDYAEGLVCWQSIQTGTEVDKGSTIHLRLSKGADPSTSPDPEITPTPTPGASTDPEVSPTPGSEGALKPISYTVNLASSDKETVRVRVTVNGQDQFNEDVQTVLGVRVVTLYGTGFQQVDVYLDGQLSETRMMNFG
;
A
#
# COMPACT_ATOMS: atom_id res chain seq x y z
N MET A 1 3.33 13.08 38.25
CA MET A 1 4.52 12.80 39.07
C MET A 1 5.73 13.10 38.19
N ARG A 2 6.41 14.24 38.40
CA ARG A 2 7.72 14.34 39.10
C ARG A 2 8.76 13.40 38.47
N SER A 3 9.93 13.83 38.02
CA SER A 3 10.69 15.04 38.37
C SER A 3 12.02 15.04 37.59
N GLN A 4 12.48 16.22 37.13
CA GLN A 4 13.91 16.51 36.96
C GLN A 4 14.63 16.46 38.34
N PRO A 5 15.97 16.37 38.37
CA PRO A 5 16.83 17.57 38.41
C PRO A 5 18.01 17.45 37.41
N ALA A 6 18.63 18.47 36.81
CA ALA A 6 19.00 19.85 37.15
C ALA A 6 20.46 20.02 37.65
N HIS A 7 21.09 21.09 37.11
CA HIS A 7 22.29 21.84 37.55
C HIS A 7 23.67 21.37 37.05
N ALA A 8 24.63 22.23 36.68
CA ALA A 8 24.78 23.71 36.72
C ALA A 8 26.07 24.07 35.89
N SER A 9 26.10 25.07 34.99
CA SER A 9 26.22 26.55 35.17
C SER A 9 27.66 27.09 35.10
N ARG A 10 27.87 28.11 34.24
CA ARG A 10 28.64 29.40 34.41
C ARG A 10 29.21 29.87 33.04
N ALA A 11 28.65 30.85 32.31
CA ALA A 11 28.59 32.33 32.51
C ALA A 11 29.99 32.96 32.71
N ALA A 12 30.46 34.04 32.08
CA ALA A 12 29.94 35.19 31.32
C ALA A 12 31.10 35.68 30.38
N SER A 13 30.95 36.56 29.38
CA SER A 13 30.55 37.98 29.49
C SER A 13 30.41 38.62 28.09
N GLU A 14 29.36 39.46 27.94
CA GLU A 14 29.34 40.82 27.33
C GLU A 14 29.79 41.00 25.86
N GLU A 15 29.13 41.76 24.97
CA GLU A 15 27.98 42.67 25.01
C GLU A 15 27.54 42.95 23.54
N PRO A 16 26.31 43.44 23.30
CA PRO A 16 25.79 43.82 21.99
C PRO A 16 26.07 45.31 21.69
N TYR A 17 25.67 45.78 20.50
CA TYR A 17 25.61 47.19 19.98
C TYR A 17 26.45 47.31 18.70
N ALA A 18 26.12 48.08 17.67
CA ALA A 18 24.91 48.69 17.15
C ALA A 18 25.35 49.34 15.81
N ARG A 19 24.47 49.43 14.81
CA ARG A 19 24.74 50.28 13.64
C ARG A 19 24.79 51.75 14.09
N PRO A 20 25.66 52.55 13.44
CA PRO A 20 25.13 53.78 12.86
C PRO A 20 25.67 54.09 11.46
N THR A 21 24.86 54.84 10.71
CA THR A 21 25.14 55.54 9.45
C THR A 21 25.95 56.85 9.71
N PRO A 22 25.95 57.88 8.83
CA PRO A 22 27.01 58.25 7.87
C PRO A 22 27.84 59.53 8.22
N LYS A 23 29.03 59.66 7.55
CA LYS A 23 29.92 60.84 7.21
C LYS A 23 30.02 62.07 8.16
N PRO A 24 31.23 62.67 8.27
CA PRO A 24 31.39 64.04 7.75
C PRO A 24 32.75 64.40 7.10
N ARG A 25 32.70 65.41 6.22
CA ARG A 25 33.80 66.23 5.67
C ARG A 25 34.26 67.27 6.70
N LYS A 26 35.55 67.64 6.72
CA LYS A 26 36.15 68.99 7.01
C LYS A 26 37.69 68.82 6.99
N SER A 27 38.44 69.40 6.06
CA SER A 27 38.83 70.81 5.84
C SER A 27 40.01 71.30 6.70
N ARG A 28 41.08 71.71 5.98
CA ARG A 28 41.90 72.92 6.15
C ARG A 28 43.07 72.92 7.14
N ALA A 29 44.27 73.19 6.60
CA ALA A 29 45.06 74.38 6.94
C ALA A 29 45.99 74.76 5.76
N VAL A 30 45.90 76.02 5.33
CA VAL A 30 46.74 76.72 4.35
C VAL A 30 47.58 77.74 5.14
N PRO A 31 48.80 78.06 4.71
CA PRO A 31 49.18 79.46 4.41
C PRO A 31 49.82 79.54 2.99
N LEU A 32 49.43 80.38 2.01
CA LEU A 32 49.53 81.86 1.90
C LEU A 32 50.88 82.36 2.45
N GLU A 33 51.81 82.94 1.69
CA GLU A 33 51.73 83.99 0.65
C GLU A 33 53.17 84.18 0.08
N ASP A 34 53.32 84.46 -1.23
CA ASP A 34 54.03 85.62 -1.84
C ASP A 34 55.35 85.15 -2.51
N GLU A 35 55.79 85.58 -3.71
CA GLU A 35 55.53 86.74 -4.55
C GLU A 35 56.22 86.52 -5.94
N VAL A 36 55.60 86.99 -7.04
CA VAL A 36 56.11 87.55 -8.34
C VAL A 36 57.40 86.99 -9.03
N ASP A 37 57.60 86.98 -10.37
CA ASP A 37 57.25 87.94 -11.42
C ASP A 37 57.54 87.36 -12.84
N TYR A 38 56.61 87.60 -13.76
CA TYR A 38 56.72 88.07 -15.16
C TYR A 38 57.49 87.35 -16.29
N ASP A 39 56.76 87.30 -17.43
CA ASP A 39 57.15 87.50 -18.83
C ASP A 39 58.20 86.61 -19.49
N ASP A 40 57.78 85.85 -20.51
CA ASP A 40 58.07 86.27 -21.90
C ASP A 40 57.21 85.46 -22.90
N TYR A 41 56.36 86.16 -23.65
CA TYR A 41 55.69 85.65 -24.85
C TYR A 41 56.67 85.80 -26.02
N PRO A 42 56.58 84.94 -27.06
CA PRO A 42 55.93 85.55 -28.21
C PRO A 42 54.90 84.64 -28.87
N ASP A 43 53.75 85.28 -29.08
CA ASP A 43 52.77 84.96 -30.09
C ASP A 43 53.45 84.98 -31.44
N ARG A 44 53.11 84.01 -32.30
CA ARG A 44 52.65 84.24 -33.69
C ARG A 44 52.58 82.93 -34.47
N ARG A 45 51.35 82.47 -34.74
CA ARG A 45 50.67 82.58 -36.05
C ARG A 45 49.69 81.42 -36.25
N ASP A 46 48.49 81.81 -36.66
CA ASP A 46 47.51 80.98 -37.34
C ASP A 46 48.14 80.02 -38.35
N GLY A 47 47.81 78.74 -38.20
CA GLY A 47 48.10 77.69 -39.16
C GLY A 47 47.24 76.49 -38.82
N GLY A 48 46.08 76.37 -39.48
CA GLY A 48 45.20 75.21 -39.39
C GLY A 48 45.92 73.92 -39.82
N GLY A 49 46.57 73.25 -38.87
CA GLY A 49 47.13 71.92 -39.01
C GLY A 49 46.29 70.93 -38.20
N SER A 50 45.76 69.91 -38.86
CA SER A 50 44.90 68.90 -38.24
C SER A 50 45.59 68.26 -37.04
N ARG A 51 44.88 68.02 -35.91
CA ARG A 51 45.36 67.24 -34.76
C ARG A 51 45.57 65.74 -35.09
N LEU A 52 45.45 65.40 -36.36
CA LEU A 52 45.60 64.07 -36.94
C LEU A 52 46.93 63.38 -36.59
N PRO A 53 48.12 64.04 -36.61
CA PRO A 53 49.37 63.32 -36.34
C PRO A 53 49.49 62.92 -34.87
N ILE A 54 48.90 63.68 -33.94
CA ILE A 54 48.91 63.35 -32.50
C ILE A 54 47.91 62.22 -32.20
N ILE A 55 46.72 62.26 -32.80
CA ILE A 55 45.72 61.19 -32.66
C ILE A 55 46.22 59.89 -33.30
N LEU A 56 46.89 59.96 -34.46
CA LEU A 56 47.52 58.81 -35.11
C LEU A 56 48.68 58.25 -34.27
N ALA A 57 49.47 59.10 -33.61
CA ALA A 57 50.53 58.63 -32.72
C ALA A 57 49.98 57.88 -31.49
N ILE A 58 48.90 58.37 -30.88
CA ILE A 58 48.26 57.69 -29.73
C ILE A 58 47.59 56.39 -30.18
N ALA A 59 46.93 56.38 -31.34
CA ALA A 59 46.36 55.15 -31.91
C ALA A 59 47.44 54.12 -32.25
N ALA A 60 48.58 54.54 -32.79
CA ALA A 60 49.70 53.66 -33.09
C ALA A 60 50.31 53.05 -31.81
N VAL A 61 50.44 53.83 -30.74
CA VAL A 61 50.92 53.33 -29.44
C VAL A 61 49.90 52.37 -28.81
N ALA A 62 48.60 52.66 -28.89
CA ALA A 62 47.57 51.74 -28.40
C ALA A 62 47.55 50.42 -29.17
N VAL A 63 47.66 50.45 -30.51
CA VAL A 63 47.78 49.25 -31.35
C VAL A 63 49.07 48.48 -31.05
N PHE A 64 50.16 49.18 -30.76
CA PHE A 64 51.43 48.56 -30.39
C PHE A 64 51.38 47.88 -29.03
N VAL A 65 50.71 48.49 -28.03
CA VAL A 65 50.53 47.88 -26.70
C VAL A 65 49.58 46.68 -26.75
N VAL A 66 48.51 46.75 -27.55
CA VAL A 66 47.62 45.60 -27.81
C VAL A 66 48.38 44.51 -28.58
N GLY A 67 49.17 44.89 -29.57
CA GLY A 67 50.02 43.98 -30.34
C GLY A 67 51.06 43.28 -29.47
N ILE A 68 51.69 44.00 -28.53
CA ILE A 68 52.59 43.42 -27.51
C ILE A 68 51.83 42.49 -26.58
N GLY A 69 50.61 42.85 -26.14
CA GLY A 69 49.78 41.97 -25.33
C GLY A 69 49.42 40.66 -26.04
N VAL A 70 49.02 40.73 -27.31
CA VAL A 70 48.75 39.56 -28.16
C VAL A 70 50.03 38.77 -28.43
N PHE A 71 51.14 39.44 -28.71
CA PHE A 71 52.44 38.81 -28.96
C PHE A 71 52.98 38.11 -27.72
N LEU A 72 52.86 38.72 -26.53
CA LEU A 72 53.29 38.10 -25.27
C LEU A 72 52.34 36.98 -24.84
N TRP A 73 51.03 37.08 -25.10
CA TRP A 73 50.10 35.96 -24.90
C TRP A 73 50.45 34.79 -25.82
N VAL A 74 50.63 35.04 -27.12
CA VAL A 74 51.05 34.01 -28.08
C VAL A 74 52.42 33.47 -27.73
N SER A 75 53.38 34.29 -27.30
CA SER A 75 54.75 33.83 -27.01
C SER A 75 54.90 33.12 -25.66
N PHE A 76 54.08 33.44 -24.66
CA PHE A 76 54.13 32.80 -23.33
C PHE A 76 53.26 31.53 -23.28
N PHE A 77 52.21 31.44 -24.11
CA PHE A 77 51.36 30.25 -24.23
C PHE A 77 51.65 29.37 -25.46
N SER A 78 52.45 29.82 -26.43
CA SER A 78 52.91 28.97 -27.54
C SER A 78 54.34 28.51 -27.28
N SER A 79 54.49 27.38 -26.60
CA SER A 79 55.70 26.57 -26.72
C SER A 79 55.84 26.06 -28.16
N PRO A 80 57.04 26.14 -28.78
CA PRO A 80 57.25 25.56 -30.09
C PRO A 80 57.31 24.03 -29.97
N GLY A 81 56.36 23.34 -30.61
CA GLY A 81 56.51 21.94 -31.00
C GLY A 81 55.82 20.87 -30.15
N GLN A 82 54.80 21.19 -29.34
CA GLN A 82 53.96 20.13 -28.75
C GLN A 82 52.87 19.68 -29.73
N THR A 83 52.78 18.37 -29.95
CA THR A 83 51.65 17.77 -30.65
C THR A 83 50.39 18.05 -29.84
N VAL A 84 49.47 18.81 -30.43
CA VAL A 84 48.18 19.13 -29.82
C VAL A 84 47.13 18.14 -30.32
N TYR A 85 46.31 17.67 -29.40
CA TYR A 85 45.18 16.77 -29.66
C TYR A 85 43.89 17.43 -29.20
N ASN A 86 42.79 17.02 -29.81
CA ASN A 86 41.47 17.45 -29.37
C ASN A 86 41.08 16.68 -28.09
N VAL A 87 40.60 17.39 -27.09
CA VAL A 87 40.15 16.80 -25.83
C VAL A 87 38.82 16.07 -26.07
N PRO A 88 38.76 14.75 -25.86
CA PRO A 88 37.56 13.95 -26.09
C PRO A 88 36.46 14.31 -25.08
N ASN A 89 35.21 13.94 -25.41
CA ASN A 89 34.09 14.00 -24.48
C ASN A 89 34.04 12.73 -23.64
N LEU A 90 34.26 12.88 -22.34
CA LEU A 90 34.28 11.81 -21.33
C LEU A 90 33.04 11.84 -20.44
N VAL A 91 32.18 12.86 -20.56
CA VAL A 91 30.94 12.97 -19.78
C VAL A 91 30.03 11.76 -20.04
N GLY A 92 29.49 11.18 -18.97
CA GLY A 92 28.67 9.97 -18.98
C GLY A 92 29.44 8.65 -19.02
N LYS A 93 30.78 8.68 -19.19
CA LYS A 93 31.61 7.46 -19.09
C LYS A 93 31.99 7.20 -17.63
N THR A 94 32.32 5.95 -17.32
CA THR A 94 33.04 5.61 -16.10
C THR A 94 34.49 6.04 -16.21
N ILE A 95 35.17 6.20 -15.08
CA ILE A 95 36.60 6.52 -15.06
C ILE A 95 37.43 5.50 -15.87
N GLU A 96 37.11 4.22 -15.75
CA GLU A 96 37.78 3.15 -16.51
C GLU A 96 37.53 3.30 -18.01
N GLY A 97 36.28 3.54 -18.41
CA GLY A 97 35.92 3.79 -19.81
C GLY A 97 36.54 5.06 -20.38
N ALA A 98 36.74 6.09 -19.56
CA ALA A 98 37.42 7.31 -19.94
C ALA A 98 38.93 7.11 -20.13
N ARG A 99 39.59 6.34 -19.25
CA ARG A 99 41.01 5.97 -19.39
C ARG A 99 41.27 5.10 -20.63
N ALA A 100 40.29 4.28 -21.02
CA ALA A 100 40.34 3.43 -22.21
C ALA A 100 39.92 4.14 -23.51
N ASP A 101 39.46 5.39 -23.46
CA ASP A 101 39.00 6.13 -24.64
C ASP A 101 40.13 6.31 -25.66
N SER A 102 39.82 6.14 -26.95
CA SER A 102 40.83 6.23 -28.01
C SER A 102 41.43 7.63 -28.14
N GLY A 103 40.64 8.68 -27.89
CA GLY A 103 41.11 10.07 -27.84
C GLY A 103 42.03 10.33 -26.65
N VAL A 104 41.79 9.67 -25.52
CA VAL A 104 42.65 9.76 -24.32
C VAL A 104 43.96 9.00 -24.54
N THR A 105 43.89 7.76 -25.01
CA THR A 105 45.06 6.88 -25.19
C THR A 105 46.01 7.35 -26.28
N VAL A 106 45.49 7.79 -27.44
CA VAL A 106 46.31 8.30 -28.56
C VAL A 106 47.03 9.60 -28.19
N ALA A 107 46.37 10.49 -27.47
CA ALA A 107 46.95 11.73 -26.98
C ALA A 107 47.76 11.57 -25.67
N GLN A 108 47.76 10.36 -25.11
CA GLN A 108 48.33 10.03 -23.80
C GLN A 108 47.83 10.94 -22.66
N PHE A 109 46.58 11.40 -22.73
CA PHE A 109 45.99 12.23 -21.67
C PHE A 109 45.91 11.45 -20.35
N GLN A 110 46.12 12.14 -19.24
CA GLN A 110 46.05 11.56 -17.89
C GLN A 110 44.70 11.88 -17.26
N VAL A 111 43.83 10.90 -17.09
CA VAL A 111 42.52 11.11 -16.45
C VAL A 111 42.65 10.96 -14.94
N VAL A 112 42.42 12.05 -14.21
CA VAL A 112 42.46 12.09 -12.74
C VAL A 112 41.09 12.43 -12.17
N GLU A 113 40.78 11.84 -11.03
CA GLU A 113 39.49 12.00 -10.36
C GLU A 113 39.47 13.31 -9.57
N GLY A 114 38.43 14.10 -9.78
CA GLY A 114 38.16 15.39 -9.16
C GLY A 114 37.29 15.25 -7.92
N GLN A 115 36.19 16.01 -7.86
CA GLN A 115 35.24 15.95 -6.75
C GLN A 115 34.06 15.04 -7.08
N GLU A 116 33.45 14.45 -6.04
CA GLU A 116 32.12 13.86 -6.16
C GLU A 116 31.05 14.96 -6.04
N VAL A 117 30.11 14.99 -6.98
CA VAL A 117 29.07 16.03 -7.08
C VAL A 117 27.69 15.41 -7.23
N ASP A 118 26.68 16.15 -6.75
CA ASP A 118 25.27 15.81 -6.97
C ASP A 118 24.93 15.87 -8.47
N SER A 119 24.34 14.81 -9.00
CA SER A 119 23.99 14.71 -10.42
C SER A 119 22.88 13.69 -10.67
N THR A 120 22.18 13.85 -11.80
CA THR A 120 21.17 12.90 -12.29
C THR A 120 21.78 11.70 -13.01
N LEU A 121 23.08 11.73 -13.30
CA LEU A 121 23.80 10.59 -13.87
C LEU A 121 24.06 9.51 -12.82
N PRO A 122 24.11 8.21 -13.20
CA PRO A 122 24.46 7.12 -12.30
C PRO A 122 25.74 7.38 -11.51
N LYS A 123 25.79 6.85 -10.28
CA LYS A 123 26.96 6.95 -9.41
C LYS A 123 28.20 6.42 -10.14
N GLY A 124 29.32 7.13 -10.05
CA GLY A 124 30.58 6.71 -10.68
C GLY A 124 30.75 7.13 -12.15
N GLN A 125 29.75 7.77 -12.76
CA GLN A 125 29.90 8.38 -14.09
C GLN A 125 30.46 9.81 -14.01
N ILE A 126 31.19 10.21 -15.04
CA ILE A 126 31.77 11.55 -15.16
C ILE A 126 30.67 12.57 -15.48
N VAL A 127 30.51 13.56 -14.61
CA VAL A 127 29.54 14.65 -14.74
C VAL A 127 30.13 15.83 -15.49
N ASN A 128 31.40 16.12 -15.20
CA ASN A 128 32.11 17.25 -15.75
C ASN A 128 33.58 16.90 -15.97
N GLN A 129 34.23 17.60 -16.89
CA GLN A 129 35.65 17.44 -17.18
C GLN A 129 36.33 18.79 -17.36
N ASP A 130 37.59 18.88 -16.97
CA ASP A 130 38.46 20.02 -17.27
C ASP A 130 39.84 19.52 -17.71
N PRO A 131 40.32 19.87 -18.92
CA PRO A 131 39.70 20.73 -19.92
C PRO A 131 38.39 20.21 -20.53
N GLN A 132 37.51 21.14 -20.93
CA GLN A 132 36.25 20.83 -21.62
C GLN A 132 36.49 20.18 -22.99
N SER A 133 35.57 19.30 -23.39
CA SER A 133 35.63 18.59 -24.67
C SER A 133 35.72 19.55 -25.86
N GLY A 134 36.40 19.16 -26.93
CA GLY A 134 36.55 19.97 -28.14
C GLY A 134 37.66 21.03 -28.07
N ARG A 135 38.30 21.23 -26.91
CA ARG A 135 39.49 22.08 -26.77
C ARG A 135 40.73 21.37 -27.33
N ASN A 136 41.75 22.14 -27.71
CA ASN A 136 43.07 21.58 -28.04
C ASN A 136 43.96 21.60 -26.81
N ALA A 137 44.55 20.46 -26.48
CA ALA A 137 45.49 20.30 -25.38
C ALA A 137 46.75 19.56 -25.84
N ALA A 138 47.87 19.81 -25.19
CA ALA A 138 49.12 19.12 -25.49
C ALA A 138 49.04 17.64 -25.10
N ALA A 139 49.73 16.77 -25.82
CA ALA A 139 49.89 15.37 -25.43
C ALA A 139 50.31 15.24 -23.96
N GLY A 140 49.77 14.27 -23.22
CA GLY A 140 50.10 14.07 -21.81
C GLY A 140 49.34 14.95 -20.82
N THR A 141 48.53 15.91 -21.29
CA THR A 141 47.74 16.81 -20.43
C THR A 141 46.83 16.02 -19.48
N THR A 142 46.74 16.50 -18.24
CA THR A 142 45.83 15.94 -17.24
C THR A 142 44.41 16.46 -17.45
N ILE A 143 43.44 15.55 -17.57
CA ILE A 143 42.01 15.84 -17.60
C ILE A 143 41.46 15.48 -16.21
N THR A 144 41.01 16.47 -15.46
CA THR A 144 40.33 16.28 -14.18
C THR A 144 38.86 16.05 -14.44
N VAL A 145 38.28 15.01 -13.84
CA VAL A 145 36.88 14.65 -14.04
C VAL A 145 36.12 14.61 -12.72
N ASP A 146 35.00 15.34 -12.64
CA ASP A 146 34.10 15.30 -11.49
C ASP A 146 33.13 14.12 -11.66
N ILE A 147 32.88 13.39 -10.57
CA ILE A 147 32.15 12.12 -10.57
C ILE A 147 30.78 12.32 -9.95
N SER A 148 29.75 11.69 -10.52
CA SER A 148 28.42 11.67 -9.93
C SER A 148 28.45 10.86 -8.63
N ASN A 149 27.97 11.44 -7.55
CA ASN A 149 27.71 10.70 -6.31
C ASN A 149 26.38 9.89 -6.36
N GLY A 150 25.61 10.02 -7.45
CA GLY A 150 24.34 9.33 -7.67
C GLY A 150 23.14 9.92 -6.94
N SER A 151 23.27 11.06 -6.26
CA SER A 151 22.21 11.60 -5.39
C SER A 151 20.93 12.01 -6.11
N GLY A 152 20.98 12.21 -7.43
CA GLY A 152 19.82 12.48 -8.28
C GLY A 152 19.58 11.43 -9.37
N SER A 153 20.32 10.33 -9.38
CA SER A 153 20.15 9.30 -10.40
C SER A 153 18.99 8.38 -10.06
N THR A 154 18.02 8.31 -10.95
CA THR A 154 16.92 7.32 -10.92
C THR A 154 17.30 6.00 -11.58
N ASP A 155 18.54 5.86 -12.07
CA ASP A 155 18.96 4.70 -12.84
C ASP A 155 19.47 3.55 -11.95
N VAL A 156 18.57 2.60 -11.70
CA VAL A 156 18.71 1.15 -11.97
C VAL A 156 19.98 0.41 -11.48
N GLU A 157 20.57 0.77 -10.34
CA GLU A 157 21.25 -0.27 -9.52
C GLU A 157 20.28 -0.95 -8.53
N GLU A 158 19.06 -0.44 -8.40
CA GLU A 158 18.02 -0.95 -7.50
C GLU A 158 16.95 -1.83 -8.19
N ASN A 159 17.01 -2.05 -9.51
CA ASN A 159 16.02 -2.88 -10.22
C ASN A 159 16.28 -4.39 -10.07
N ARG A 160 16.76 -4.79 -8.90
CA ARG A 160 16.94 -6.20 -8.53
C ARG A 160 15.82 -6.63 -7.61
N MET A 161 15.50 -7.90 -7.68
CA MET A 161 14.52 -8.51 -6.79
C MET A 161 15.00 -8.42 -5.34
N PRO A 162 14.28 -7.73 -4.44
CA PRO A 162 14.66 -7.65 -3.05
C PRO A 162 14.49 -9.01 -2.36
N ASN A 163 15.22 -9.21 -1.27
CA ASN A 163 14.98 -10.39 -0.42
C ASN A 163 13.74 -10.17 0.45
N LEU A 164 12.63 -10.76 0.02
CA LEU A 164 11.34 -10.71 0.71
C LEU A 164 11.06 -11.94 1.57
N VAL A 165 11.95 -12.95 1.55
CA VAL A 165 11.76 -14.20 2.30
C VAL A 165 11.65 -13.89 3.79
N ASN A 166 10.67 -14.52 4.44
CA ASN A 166 10.36 -14.35 5.85
C ASN A 166 10.01 -12.89 6.24
N GLN A 167 9.52 -12.10 5.29
CA GLN A 167 8.89 -10.81 5.56
C GLN A 167 7.37 -10.94 5.61
N ASP A 168 6.73 -10.01 6.32
CA ASP A 168 5.28 -9.86 6.34
C ASP A 168 4.73 -9.58 4.92
N LYS A 169 3.67 -10.29 4.53
CA LYS A 169 3.01 -10.19 3.21
C LYS A 169 2.73 -8.74 2.81
N ARG A 170 2.22 -7.91 3.72
CA ARG A 170 1.85 -6.52 3.42
C ARG A 170 3.08 -5.66 3.15
N LEU A 171 4.16 -5.89 3.89
CA LEU A 171 5.42 -5.20 3.67
C LEU A 171 6.03 -5.60 2.32
N ALA A 172 6.08 -6.91 2.03
CA ALA A 172 6.57 -7.43 0.77
C ALA A 172 5.79 -6.88 -0.45
N ILE A 173 4.46 -6.81 -0.37
CA ILE A 173 3.62 -6.21 -1.43
C ILE A 173 3.94 -4.73 -1.62
N ASN A 174 4.16 -3.97 -0.54
CA ASN A 174 4.50 -2.56 -0.66
C ASN A 174 5.88 -2.37 -1.32
N THR A 175 6.88 -3.18 -0.96
CA THR A 175 8.19 -3.15 -1.62
C THR A 175 8.09 -3.49 -3.09
N LEU A 176 7.30 -4.50 -3.46
CA LEU A 176 7.07 -4.86 -4.87
C LEU A 176 6.33 -3.77 -5.65
N ARG A 177 5.41 -3.05 -5.00
CA ARG A 177 4.71 -1.91 -5.60
C ARG A 177 5.66 -0.77 -5.96
N GLU A 178 6.65 -0.49 -5.11
CA GLU A 178 7.68 0.53 -5.38
C GLU A 178 8.52 0.17 -6.62
N LEU A 179 8.66 -1.12 -6.90
CA LEU A 179 9.32 -1.67 -8.10
C LEU A 179 8.36 -1.83 -9.31
N GLY A 180 7.12 -1.37 -9.20
CA GLY A 180 6.12 -1.42 -10.28
C GLY A 180 5.35 -2.74 -10.40
N PHE A 181 5.51 -3.68 -9.46
CA PHE A 181 4.75 -4.94 -9.43
C PHE A 181 3.52 -4.82 -8.53
N THR A 182 2.32 -4.97 -9.11
CA THR A 182 1.05 -4.87 -8.41
C THR A 182 0.05 -5.90 -8.92
N GLU A 183 -0.88 -6.33 -8.06
CA GLU A 183 -1.96 -7.24 -8.48
C GLU A 183 -2.88 -6.55 -9.49
N GLU A 184 -3.09 -5.23 -9.34
CA GLU A 184 -3.92 -4.40 -10.21
C GLU A 184 -3.38 -4.33 -11.65
N ALA A 185 -2.05 -4.25 -11.82
CA ALA A 185 -1.40 -4.31 -13.12
C ALA A 185 -1.30 -5.74 -13.67
N GLY A 186 -1.68 -6.77 -12.90
CA GLY A 186 -1.64 -8.17 -13.30
C GLY A 186 -0.23 -8.78 -13.36
N ASN A 187 0.80 -8.03 -12.95
CA ASN A 187 2.20 -8.46 -12.92
C ASN A 187 2.67 -8.96 -11.55
N LEU A 188 1.81 -8.95 -10.52
CA LEU A 188 2.03 -9.64 -9.25
C LEU A 188 1.01 -10.75 -9.05
N VAL A 189 1.47 -11.96 -8.72
CA VAL A 189 0.62 -13.09 -8.35
C VAL A 189 0.95 -13.52 -6.93
N ILE A 190 -0.05 -13.54 -6.06
CA ILE A 190 0.10 -14.08 -4.71
C ILE A 190 -0.41 -15.51 -4.69
N ARG A 191 0.42 -16.44 -4.21
CA ARG A 191 0.05 -17.84 -3.95
C ARG A 191 0.16 -18.11 -2.46
N GLU A 192 -0.74 -18.93 -1.95
CA GLU A 192 -0.71 -19.34 -0.56
C GLU A 192 -0.33 -20.82 -0.48
N GLU A 193 0.62 -21.14 0.39
CA GLU A 193 1.11 -22.49 0.63
C GLU A 193 1.24 -22.73 2.14
N THR A 194 1.00 -23.96 2.58
CA THR A 194 1.17 -24.32 3.98
C THR A 194 2.66 -24.49 4.32
N SER A 195 3.10 -24.00 5.48
CA SER A 195 4.47 -24.14 5.95
C SER A 195 4.50 -24.38 7.46
N GLU A 196 5.35 -25.33 7.89
CA GLU A 196 5.63 -25.56 9.32
C GLU A 196 6.70 -24.61 9.86
N ASP A 197 7.58 -24.11 8.99
CA ASP A 197 8.73 -23.28 9.35
C ASP A 197 8.43 -21.77 9.27
N VAL A 198 7.48 -21.38 8.40
CA VAL A 198 7.16 -19.97 8.12
C VAL A 198 5.81 -19.61 8.73
N THR A 199 5.80 -18.55 9.55
CA THR A 199 4.59 -18.06 10.22
C THR A 199 3.53 -17.66 9.19
N LYS A 200 2.24 -17.85 9.51
CA LYS A 200 1.14 -17.41 8.64
C LYS A 200 1.29 -15.93 8.26
N ASP A 201 0.95 -15.60 7.02
CA ASP A 201 1.07 -14.27 6.40
C ASP A 201 2.52 -13.80 6.15
N TYR A 202 3.51 -14.67 6.29
CA TYR A 202 4.91 -14.38 5.94
C TYR A 202 5.28 -15.04 4.60
N VAL A 203 6.16 -14.40 3.85
CA VAL A 203 6.62 -14.86 2.55
C VAL A 203 7.50 -16.10 2.72
N ILE A 204 7.13 -17.19 2.05
CA ILE A 204 7.92 -18.42 1.96
C ILE A 204 9.01 -18.25 0.89
N SER A 205 8.62 -17.78 -0.29
CA SER A 205 9.52 -17.65 -1.43
C SER A 205 8.98 -16.64 -2.43
N THR A 206 9.87 -16.23 -3.33
CA THR A 206 9.54 -15.38 -4.48
C THR A 206 10.07 -16.01 -5.76
N ASP A 207 9.36 -15.75 -6.85
CA ASP A 207 9.82 -16.05 -8.20
C ASP A 207 9.65 -14.79 -9.06
N PRO A 208 10.73 -14.16 -9.54
CA PRO A 208 12.12 -14.56 -9.38
C PRO A 208 12.65 -14.48 -7.94
N VAL A 209 13.78 -15.15 -7.69
CA VAL A 209 14.47 -15.12 -6.38
C VAL A 209 15.19 -13.80 -6.18
N ALA A 210 15.55 -13.50 -4.93
CA ALA A 210 16.32 -12.31 -4.57
C ALA A 210 17.59 -12.13 -5.43
N GLU A 211 18.00 -10.88 -5.64
CA GLU A 211 19.12 -10.44 -6.48
C GLU A 211 18.96 -10.65 -7.99
N THR A 212 17.85 -11.24 -8.45
CA THR A 212 17.56 -11.36 -9.88
C THR A 212 17.31 -9.99 -10.49
N ASP A 213 17.87 -9.72 -11.67
CA ASP A 213 17.59 -8.50 -12.43
C ASP A 213 16.13 -8.50 -12.92
N LEU A 214 15.38 -7.45 -12.58
CA LEU A 214 13.96 -7.30 -12.90
C LEU A 214 13.73 -6.62 -14.27
N ALA A 215 14.78 -6.24 -15.01
CA ALA A 215 14.63 -5.48 -16.26
C ALA A 215 13.75 -6.20 -17.32
N ASP A 216 13.86 -7.53 -17.40
CA ASP A 216 13.10 -8.37 -18.34
C ASP A 216 12.00 -9.19 -17.65
N VAL A 217 11.69 -8.90 -16.39
CA VAL A 217 10.71 -9.66 -15.59
C VAL A 217 9.33 -9.03 -15.73
N GLU A 218 8.46 -9.69 -16.50
CA GLU A 218 7.09 -9.23 -16.70
C GLU A 218 6.15 -9.54 -15.52
N LYS A 219 6.48 -10.55 -14.71
CA LYS A 219 5.64 -11.01 -13.61
C LYS A 219 6.45 -11.56 -12.45
N VAL A 220 6.03 -11.20 -11.24
CA VAL A 220 6.54 -11.72 -9.97
C VAL A 220 5.47 -12.59 -9.31
N THR A 221 5.86 -13.75 -8.81
CA THR A 221 5.05 -14.60 -7.93
C THR A 221 5.55 -14.50 -6.50
N LEU A 222 4.66 -14.16 -5.58
CA LEU A 222 4.91 -14.12 -4.14
C LEU A 222 4.21 -15.31 -3.49
N VAL A 223 4.97 -16.23 -2.89
CA VAL A 223 4.42 -17.37 -2.16
C VAL A 223 4.38 -17.03 -0.68
N VAL A 224 3.20 -17.06 -0.08
CA VAL A 224 2.94 -16.68 1.31
C VAL A 224 2.49 -17.90 2.11
N SER A 225 2.93 -17.99 3.36
CA SER A 225 2.50 -19.03 4.27
C SER A 225 1.04 -18.84 4.68
N SER A 226 0.22 -19.86 4.46
CA SER A 226 -1.11 -19.98 5.06
C SER A 226 -1.07 -20.56 6.48
N GLY A 227 0.13 -20.87 6.99
CA GLY A 227 0.38 -21.52 8.28
C GLY A 227 0.59 -23.02 8.17
N VAL A 228 0.64 -23.69 9.32
CA VAL A 228 0.77 -25.15 9.41
C VAL A 228 -0.44 -25.80 8.73
N LYS A 229 -0.21 -26.88 7.98
CA LYS A 229 -1.29 -27.67 7.40
C LYS A 229 -2.18 -28.24 8.51
N THR A 230 -3.38 -27.70 8.68
CA THR A 230 -4.39 -28.29 9.56
C THR A 230 -5.14 -29.39 8.82
N GLU A 231 -5.33 -30.52 9.49
CA GLU A 231 -6.25 -31.54 8.98
C GLU A 231 -7.67 -31.04 9.20
N THR A 232 -8.48 -31.02 8.15
CA THR A 232 -9.88 -30.61 8.24
C THR A 232 -10.80 -31.84 8.30
N SER A 233 -12.02 -31.64 8.76
CA SER A 233 -13.08 -32.65 8.79
C SER A 233 -14.42 -31.99 8.54
N VAL A 234 -15.28 -32.68 7.78
CA VAL A 234 -16.62 -32.19 7.43
C VAL A 234 -17.60 -32.63 8.52
N ILE A 235 -18.34 -31.67 9.07
CA ILE A 235 -19.32 -31.92 10.13
C ILE A 235 -20.44 -32.83 9.61
N ILE A 236 -20.73 -33.88 10.37
CA ILE A 236 -21.86 -34.79 10.14
C ILE A 236 -23.10 -34.30 10.90
N PRO A 237 -24.32 -34.76 10.55
CA PRO A 237 -25.49 -34.46 11.38
C PRO A 237 -25.39 -35.20 12.71
N PHE A 238 -25.45 -34.46 13.82
CA PHE A 238 -25.48 -35.02 15.18
C PHE A 238 -26.91 -35.10 15.75
N LEU A 239 -27.85 -34.38 15.14
CA LEU A 239 -29.26 -34.38 15.53
C LEU A 239 -29.83 -35.80 15.58
N GLY A 240 -30.57 -36.10 16.66
CA GLY A 240 -31.19 -37.41 16.91
C GLY A 240 -30.25 -38.49 17.43
N MET A 241 -28.95 -38.23 17.56
CA MET A 241 -28.00 -39.18 18.17
C MET A 241 -28.07 -39.12 19.69
N THR A 242 -27.70 -40.22 20.35
CA THR A 242 -27.44 -40.21 21.80
C THR A 242 -26.15 -39.46 22.12
N GLU A 243 -25.99 -39.03 23.37
CA GLU A 243 -24.76 -38.38 23.85
C GLU A 243 -23.50 -39.23 23.55
N GLN A 244 -23.58 -40.54 23.80
CA GLN A 244 -22.47 -41.48 23.60
C GLN A 244 -22.11 -41.62 22.12
N GLU A 245 -23.10 -41.75 21.24
CA GLU A 245 -22.87 -41.86 19.79
C GLU A 245 -22.33 -40.56 19.21
N ALA A 246 -22.88 -39.42 19.62
CA ALA A 246 -22.42 -38.11 19.17
C ALA A 246 -20.96 -37.88 19.56
N ARG A 247 -20.60 -38.20 20.81
CA ARG A 247 -19.21 -38.13 21.30
C ARG A 247 -18.29 -39.05 20.51
N ALA A 248 -18.68 -40.32 20.33
CA ALA A 248 -17.86 -41.29 19.61
C ALA A 248 -17.58 -40.87 18.15
N LYS A 249 -18.56 -40.31 17.45
CA LYS A 249 -18.38 -39.85 16.07
C LYS A 249 -17.61 -38.53 15.99
N ALA A 250 -17.92 -37.57 16.84
CA ALA A 250 -17.24 -36.28 16.84
C ALA A 250 -15.76 -36.41 17.21
N GLU A 251 -15.45 -37.09 18.32
CA GLU A 251 -14.07 -37.25 18.80
C GLU A 251 -13.32 -38.31 17.98
N GLY A 252 -13.97 -39.46 17.72
CA GLY A 252 -13.32 -40.61 17.09
C GLY A 252 -13.21 -40.55 15.56
N THR A 253 -14.22 -40.01 14.87
CA THR A 253 -14.24 -39.94 13.40
C THR A 253 -13.78 -38.57 12.90
N LEU A 254 -14.19 -37.49 13.56
CA LEU A 254 -13.93 -36.12 13.09
C LEU A 254 -12.81 -35.42 13.86
N GLY A 255 -12.30 -36.01 14.95
CA GLY A 255 -11.24 -35.40 15.77
C GLY A 255 -11.65 -34.09 16.43
N LEU A 256 -12.94 -33.87 16.71
CA LEU A 256 -13.48 -32.67 17.32
C LEU A 256 -13.49 -32.78 18.84
N VAL A 257 -13.55 -31.64 19.52
CA VAL A 257 -13.82 -31.56 20.96
C VAL A 257 -15.32 -31.33 21.15
N VAL A 258 -16.01 -32.19 21.91
CA VAL A 258 -17.45 -32.05 22.14
C VAL A 258 -17.71 -31.42 23.51
N VAL A 259 -18.54 -30.38 23.52
CA VAL A 259 -19.08 -29.77 24.74
C VAL A 259 -20.60 -29.91 24.72
N PHE A 260 -21.17 -30.41 25.82
CA PHE A 260 -22.62 -30.42 26.00
C PHE A 260 -23.05 -29.22 26.83
N ASP A 261 -23.84 -28.35 26.23
CA ASP A 261 -24.45 -27.20 26.89
C ASP A 261 -25.69 -27.64 27.68
N GLU A 262 -26.33 -26.69 28.37
CA GLU A 262 -27.58 -26.95 29.12
C GLU A 262 -28.64 -27.62 28.23
N PRO A 263 -29.24 -28.74 28.69
CA PRO A 263 -30.31 -29.40 27.97
C PRO A 263 -31.53 -28.49 27.78
N GLN A 264 -32.23 -28.63 26.65
CA GLN A 264 -33.40 -27.81 26.30
C GLN A 264 -34.60 -28.68 25.93
N TYR A 265 -35.83 -28.18 26.09
CA TYR A 265 -37.02 -28.89 25.62
C TYR A 265 -37.05 -28.94 24.09
N SER A 266 -37.48 -30.07 23.54
CA SER A 266 -37.66 -30.25 22.10
C SER A 266 -38.84 -31.19 21.85
N ASN A 267 -39.75 -30.76 20.98
CA ASN A 267 -40.86 -31.59 20.52
C ASN A 267 -40.45 -32.51 19.35
N ASP A 268 -39.31 -32.23 18.71
CA ASP A 268 -38.82 -32.98 17.53
C ASP A 268 -37.96 -34.18 17.92
N TYR A 269 -37.37 -34.17 19.12
CA TYR A 269 -36.42 -35.19 19.59
C TYR A 269 -36.77 -35.67 20.99
N ALA A 270 -36.77 -36.99 21.18
CA ALA A 270 -36.98 -37.62 22.48
C ALA A 270 -35.92 -37.20 23.51
N GLU A 271 -36.27 -37.28 24.79
CA GLU A 271 -35.35 -36.97 25.91
C GLU A 271 -34.04 -37.76 25.78
N GLY A 272 -32.91 -37.08 26.00
CA GLY A 272 -31.57 -37.68 25.91
C GLY A 272 -30.98 -37.76 24.50
N LEU A 273 -31.72 -37.34 23.45
CA LEU A 273 -31.19 -37.20 22.09
C LEU A 273 -30.70 -35.78 21.83
N VAL A 274 -29.68 -35.63 20.98
CA VAL A 274 -29.19 -34.32 20.54
C VAL A 274 -30.28 -33.62 19.73
N CYS A 275 -30.68 -32.43 20.17
CA CYS A 275 -31.72 -31.62 19.51
C CYS A 275 -31.16 -30.33 18.90
N TRP A 276 -29.89 -30.01 19.17
CA TRP A 276 -29.23 -28.83 18.63
C TRP A 276 -27.72 -29.04 18.55
N GLN A 277 -27.11 -28.44 17.53
CA GLN A 277 -25.67 -28.40 17.30
C GLN A 277 -25.24 -26.99 16.88
N SER A 278 -24.07 -26.54 17.32
CA SER A 278 -23.57 -25.19 17.04
C SER A 278 -23.05 -24.98 15.62
N ILE A 279 -22.47 -26.02 15.03
CA ILE A 279 -21.89 -25.98 13.68
C ILE A 279 -22.79 -26.78 12.76
N GLN A 280 -23.10 -26.25 11.58
CA GLN A 280 -23.99 -26.91 10.62
C GLN A 280 -23.33 -28.14 9.98
N THR A 281 -24.17 -29.11 9.61
CA THR A 281 -23.75 -30.26 8.80
C THR A 281 -23.18 -29.81 7.47
N GLY A 282 -22.09 -30.44 7.02
CA GLY A 282 -21.41 -30.10 5.77
C GLY A 282 -20.38 -28.98 5.90
N THR A 283 -20.30 -28.28 7.05
CA THR A 283 -19.25 -27.30 7.30
C THR A 283 -17.90 -28.00 7.47
N GLU A 284 -16.87 -27.50 6.79
CA GLU A 284 -15.49 -27.93 6.97
C GLU A 284 -14.87 -27.19 8.17
N VAL A 285 -14.29 -27.94 9.09
CA VAL A 285 -13.65 -27.40 10.30
C VAL A 285 -12.29 -28.05 10.53
N ASP A 286 -11.39 -27.35 11.20
CA ASP A 286 -10.12 -27.92 11.62
C ASP A 286 -10.32 -29.01 12.68
N LYS A 287 -9.53 -30.08 12.62
CA LYS A 287 -9.47 -31.05 13.72
C LYS A 287 -9.08 -30.35 15.03
N GLY A 288 -9.70 -30.77 16.12
CA GLY A 288 -9.61 -30.11 17.42
C GLY A 288 -10.62 -28.98 17.63
N SER A 289 -11.38 -28.59 16.60
CA SER A 289 -12.46 -27.61 16.75
C SER A 289 -13.50 -28.08 17.77
N THR A 290 -14.05 -27.13 18.53
CA THR A 290 -15.07 -27.41 19.54
C THR A 290 -16.47 -27.31 18.96
N ILE A 291 -17.27 -28.37 19.10
CA ILE A 291 -18.69 -28.38 18.76
C ILE A 291 -19.54 -28.42 20.04
N HIS A 292 -20.50 -27.51 20.13
CA HIS A 292 -21.47 -27.49 21.21
C HIS A 292 -22.73 -28.23 20.79
N LEU A 293 -23.17 -29.15 21.64
CA LEU A 293 -24.39 -29.94 21.45
C LEU A 293 -25.34 -29.72 22.63
N ARG A 294 -26.65 -29.81 22.39
CA ARG A 294 -27.66 -29.83 23.46
C ARG A 294 -28.51 -31.07 23.37
N LEU A 295 -28.73 -31.69 24.52
CA LEU A 295 -29.67 -32.81 24.65
C LEU A 295 -31.09 -32.30 24.86
N SER A 296 -32.06 -33.04 24.33
CA SER A 296 -33.48 -32.82 24.55
C SER A 296 -33.86 -33.20 25.97
N LYS A 297 -34.68 -32.37 26.62
CA LYS A 297 -35.39 -32.66 27.88
C LYS A 297 -36.75 -33.30 27.64
N GLY A 298 -37.04 -33.71 26.40
CA GLY A 298 -38.37 -34.12 25.95
C GLY A 298 -39.25 -32.92 25.57
N ALA A 299 -40.53 -33.20 25.30
CA ALA A 299 -41.50 -32.19 24.92
C ALA A 299 -41.73 -31.17 26.05
N ASP A 300 -42.02 -29.93 25.68
CA ASP A 300 -42.31 -28.90 26.68
C ASP A 300 -43.63 -29.23 27.40
N PRO A 301 -43.61 -29.45 28.73
CA PRO A 301 -44.80 -29.82 29.50
C PRO A 301 -45.89 -28.74 29.49
N SER A 302 -45.57 -27.49 29.13
CA SER A 302 -46.54 -26.40 29.00
C SER A 302 -47.34 -26.41 27.69
N THR A 303 -46.98 -27.29 26.73
CA THR A 303 -47.63 -27.38 25.41
C THR A 303 -48.65 -28.53 25.29
N SER A 304 -48.95 -29.23 26.39
CA SER A 304 -50.00 -30.26 26.39
C SER A 304 -51.39 -29.62 26.21
N PRO A 305 -52.21 -30.01 25.21
CA PRO A 305 -53.56 -29.51 25.08
C PRO A 305 -54.42 -29.95 26.28
N ASP A 306 -55.18 -29.00 26.81
CA ASP A 306 -56.20 -29.18 27.85
C ASP A 306 -57.22 -30.27 27.43
N PRO A 307 -57.65 -31.21 28.29
CA PRO A 307 -58.59 -32.26 27.91
C PRO A 307 -59.92 -31.67 27.42
N GLU A 308 -60.26 -32.00 26.18
CA GLU A 308 -61.48 -31.60 25.47
C GLU A 308 -62.74 -31.98 26.27
N ILE A 309 -63.48 -30.97 26.74
CA ILE A 309 -64.76 -31.13 27.42
C ILE A 309 -65.79 -31.59 26.39
N THR A 310 -66.30 -32.82 26.49
CA THR A 310 -67.34 -33.37 25.61
C THR A 310 -68.73 -32.81 25.97
N PRO A 311 -69.47 -32.10 25.10
CA PRO A 311 -70.88 -31.83 25.33
C PRO A 311 -71.81 -32.96 24.83
N THR A 312 -72.78 -33.29 25.68
CA THR A 312 -73.88 -34.26 25.51
C THR A 312 -74.89 -33.85 24.41
N PRO A 313 -75.51 -34.80 23.66
CA PRO A 313 -76.41 -34.49 22.54
C PRO A 313 -77.89 -34.32 22.95
N THR A 314 -78.66 -33.50 22.22
CA THR A 314 -80.14 -33.52 22.18
C THR A 314 -80.66 -32.98 20.83
N PRO A 315 -81.79 -33.50 20.29
CA PRO A 315 -81.93 -33.80 18.87
C PRO A 315 -83.00 -33.01 18.08
N GLY A 316 -82.80 -32.98 16.75
CA GLY A 316 -83.88 -33.10 15.76
C GLY A 316 -84.24 -31.86 14.94
N ALA A 317 -83.94 -31.88 13.63
CA ALA A 317 -84.95 -31.91 12.55
C ALA A 317 -84.31 -31.82 11.14
N SER A 318 -84.70 -32.80 10.34
CA SER A 318 -84.44 -33.08 8.92
C SER A 318 -84.64 -31.91 7.94
N THR A 319 -83.82 -31.81 6.89
CA THR A 319 -84.16 -32.23 5.49
C THR A 319 -82.96 -32.03 4.54
N ASP A 320 -82.56 -33.12 3.88
CA ASP A 320 -81.76 -33.22 2.64
C ASP A 320 -82.75 -33.29 1.44
N PRO A 321 -82.42 -33.11 0.14
CA PRO A 321 -81.11 -33.37 -0.49
C PRO A 321 -80.59 -32.36 -1.53
N GLU A 322 -79.28 -32.46 -1.81
CA GLU A 322 -78.70 -32.69 -3.15
C GLU A 322 -77.33 -31.99 -3.37
N VAL A 323 -76.27 -32.79 -3.17
CA VAL A 323 -74.98 -32.86 -3.87
C VAL A 323 -74.16 -31.56 -4.07
N SER A 324 -73.13 -31.40 -3.22
CA SER A 324 -71.85 -30.79 -3.60
C SER A 324 -70.68 -31.46 -2.87
N PRO A 325 -69.51 -31.61 -3.51
CA PRO A 325 -68.40 -32.39 -2.97
C PRO A 325 -67.72 -31.68 -1.80
N THR A 326 -67.58 -32.40 -0.70
CA THR A 326 -66.69 -32.08 0.43
C THR A 326 -65.22 -32.27 0.03
N PRO A 327 -64.34 -31.27 0.18
CA PRO A 327 -62.94 -31.52 0.49
C PRO A 327 -62.81 -31.69 2.00
N GLY A 328 -62.24 -32.81 2.41
CA GLY A 328 -62.22 -33.27 3.79
C GLY A 328 -61.41 -32.40 4.75
N SER A 329 -61.86 -32.41 6.00
CA SER A 329 -61.08 -32.35 7.24
C SER A 329 -59.65 -31.84 7.11
N GLU A 330 -59.46 -30.53 6.95
CA GLU A 330 -58.18 -29.89 7.28
C GLU A 330 -57.99 -29.98 8.79
N GLY A 331 -56.86 -30.55 9.21
CA GLY A 331 -56.47 -30.53 10.62
C GLY A 331 -56.41 -29.10 11.15
N ALA A 332 -56.57 -28.93 12.47
CA ALA A 332 -56.43 -27.62 13.09
C ALA A 332 -55.03 -27.04 12.80
N LEU A 333 -54.97 -25.82 12.24
CA LEU A 333 -53.72 -25.11 11.99
C LEU A 333 -52.99 -24.85 13.32
N LYS A 334 -51.74 -25.30 13.46
CA LYS A 334 -50.94 -25.04 14.67
C LYS A 334 -49.98 -23.87 14.46
N PRO A 335 -49.83 -22.98 15.45
CA PRO A 335 -48.87 -21.89 15.41
C PRO A 335 -47.45 -22.36 15.72
N ILE A 336 -46.46 -21.90 14.95
CA ILE A 336 -45.03 -22.06 15.23
C ILE A 336 -44.33 -20.71 15.11
N SER A 337 -43.52 -20.36 16.11
CA SER A 337 -42.62 -19.22 16.02
C SER A 337 -41.41 -19.56 15.16
N TYR A 338 -41.21 -18.79 14.10
CA TYR A 338 -40.08 -18.90 13.18
C TYR A 338 -39.24 -17.63 13.24
N THR A 339 -37.92 -17.78 13.29
CA THR A 339 -36.98 -16.65 13.36
C THR A 339 -36.36 -16.43 11.99
N VAL A 340 -36.65 -15.29 11.37
CA VAL A 340 -36.01 -14.82 10.15
C VAL A 340 -34.74 -14.06 10.52
N ASN A 341 -33.59 -14.48 9.99
CA ASN A 341 -32.34 -13.74 10.15
C ASN A 341 -32.27 -12.59 9.12
N LEU A 342 -32.02 -11.37 9.59
CA LEU A 342 -31.92 -10.15 8.78
C LEU A 342 -30.49 -9.59 8.68
N ALA A 343 -29.51 -10.26 9.31
CA ALA A 343 -28.13 -9.80 9.42
C ALA A 343 -27.35 -9.78 8.09
N SER A 344 -27.92 -10.28 7.00
CA SER A 344 -27.28 -10.38 5.68
C SER A 344 -27.62 -9.22 4.73
N SER A 345 -28.31 -8.16 5.20
CA SER A 345 -28.71 -7.04 4.34
C SER A 345 -28.02 -5.74 4.71
N ASP A 346 -27.34 -5.12 3.73
CA ASP A 346 -26.72 -3.79 3.83
C ASP A 346 -27.73 -2.63 3.83
N LYS A 347 -29.04 -2.92 3.87
CA LYS A 347 -30.13 -1.94 3.79
C LYS A 347 -30.79 -1.73 5.16
N GLU A 348 -31.25 -0.51 5.43
CA GLU A 348 -31.95 -0.12 6.68
C GLU A 348 -33.29 -0.86 6.87
N THR A 349 -33.95 -1.21 5.77
CA THR A 349 -35.21 -1.97 5.75
C THR A 349 -35.18 -3.03 4.65
N VAL A 350 -35.75 -4.21 4.93
CA VAL A 350 -35.89 -5.33 3.98
C VAL A 350 -37.35 -5.80 3.95
N ARG A 351 -37.87 -6.11 2.77
CA ARG A 351 -39.19 -6.74 2.63
C ARG A 351 -39.06 -8.23 2.94
N VAL A 352 -39.71 -8.68 4.01
CA VAL A 352 -39.69 -10.07 4.45
C VAL A 352 -41.02 -10.71 4.10
N ARG A 353 -40.98 -11.73 3.24
CA ARG A 353 -42.14 -12.56 2.91
C ARG A 353 -41.87 -14.01 3.32
N VAL A 354 -42.73 -14.58 4.14
CA VAL A 354 -42.66 -15.98 4.55
C VAL A 354 -43.92 -16.69 4.09
N THR A 355 -43.75 -17.78 3.35
CA THR A 355 -44.84 -18.62 2.87
C THR A 355 -44.79 -19.99 3.50
N VAL A 356 -45.95 -20.60 3.69
CA VAL A 356 -46.09 -21.99 4.12
C VAL A 356 -46.91 -22.72 3.04
N ASN A 357 -46.33 -23.73 2.41
CA ASN A 357 -46.87 -24.44 1.26
C ASN A 357 -47.34 -23.49 0.13
N GLY A 358 -46.57 -22.42 -0.11
CA GLY A 358 -46.88 -21.39 -1.11
C GLY A 358 -47.94 -20.36 -0.70
N GLN A 359 -48.52 -20.44 0.50
CA GLN A 359 -49.45 -19.43 1.04
C GLN A 359 -48.72 -18.41 1.90
N ASP A 360 -48.97 -17.12 1.68
CA ASP A 360 -48.35 -16.04 2.46
C ASP A 360 -48.85 -16.05 3.90
N GLN A 361 -47.93 -16.22 4.85
CA GLN A 361 -48.20 -16.15 6.29
C GLN A 361 -47.62 -14.87 6.91
N PHE A 362 -46.60 -14.29 6.28
CA PHE A 362 -46.01 -13.02 6.68
C PHE A 362 -45.51 -12.27 5.44
N ASN A 363 -45.78 -10.98 5.31
CA ASN A 363 -45.33 -10.16 4.18
C ASN A 363 -45.30 -8.67 4.57
N GLU A 364 -44.22 -8.22 5.20
CA GLU A 364 -44.07 -6.85 5.70
C GLU A 364 -42.63 -6.33 5.51
N ASP A 365 -42.48 -5.01 5.54
CA ASP A 365 -41.17 -4.36 5.57
C ASP A 365 -40.64 -4.30 7.01
N VAL A 366 -39.42 -4.79 7.23
CA VAL A 366 -38.82 -4.93 8.56
C VAL A 366 -37.49 -4.19 8.62
N GLN A 367 -37.26 -3.48 9.74
CA GLN A 367 -35.98 -2.80 10.00
C GLN A 367 -34.90 -3.82 10.34
N THR A 368 -33.76 -3.74 9.67
CA THR A 368 -32.65 -4.70 9.81
C THR A 368 -31.81 -4.48 11.07
N VAL A 369 -31.99 -3.34 11.75
CA VAL A 369 -31.30 -2.97 13.01
C VAL A 369 -31.47 -4.00 14.13
N LEU A 370 -32.56 -4.78 14.11
CA LEU A 370 -32.84 -5.80 15.12
C LEU A 370 -32.09 -7.12 14.85
N GLY A 371 -31.46 -7.28 13.67
CA GLY A 371 -30.70 -8.47 13.26
C GLY A 371 -31.55 -9.72 13.01
N VAL A 372 -32.70 -9.85 13.66
CA VAL A 372 -33.65 -10.96 13.51
C VAL A 372 -35.10 -10.46 13.61
N ARG A 373 -36.03 -11.19 12.98
CA ARG A 373 -37.47 -10.99 13.12
C ARG A 373 -38.16 -12.30 13.40
N VAL A 374 -38.91 -12.36 14.49
CA VAL A 374 -39.74 -13.52 14.84
C VAL A 374 -41.12 -13.36 14.20
N VAL A 375 -41.60 -14.39 13.51
CA VAL A 375 -42.91 -14.47 12.87
C VAL A 375 -43.64 -15.71 13.35
N THR A 376 -44.96 -15.64 13.51
CA THR A 376 -45.78 -16.81 13.86
C THR A 376 -46.39 -17.36 12.58
N LEU A 377 -46.06 -18.61 12.25
CA LEU A 377 -46.54 -19.32 11.07
C LEU A 377 -47.60 -20.33 11.47
N TYR A 378 -48.60 -20.55 10.60
CA TYR A 378 -49.67 -21.51 10.81
C TYR A 378 -49.65 -22.58 9.71
N GLY A 379 -49.80 -23.85 10.09
CA GLY A 379 -49.83 -24.97 9.13
C GLY A 379 -50.36 -26.26 9.76
N THR A 380 -50.33 -27.36 9.00
CA THR A 380 -50.68 -28.70 9.45
C THR A 380 -49.72 -29.77 8.93
N GLY A 381 -49.13 -30.56 9.82
CA GLY A 381 -48.17 -31.60 9.44
C GLY A 381 -46.90 -31.02 8.79
N PHE A 382 -46.17 -31.83 8.02
CA PHE A 382 -44.96 -31.39 7.32
C PHE A 382 -45.30 -30.49 6.14
N GLN A 383 -44.93 -29.21 6.23
CA GLN A 383 -45.14 -28.22 5.18
C GLN A 383 -43.84 -27.47 4.88
N GLN A 384 -43.63 -27.15 3.60
CA GLN A 384 -42.50 -26.36 3.16
C GLN A 384 -42.70 -24.90 3.56
N VAL A 385 -41.69 -24.29 4.16
CA VAL A 385 -41.64 -22.88 4.52
C VAL A 385 -40.58 -22.20 3.68
N ASP A 386 -40.97 -21.19 2.90
CA ASP A 386 -40.06 -20.41 2.08
C ASP A 386 -39.97 -18.98 2.60
N VAL A 387 -38.75 -18.47 2.75
CA VAL A 387 -38.47 -17.11 3.19
C VAL A 387 -37.88 -16.34 2.03
N TYR A 388 -38.47 -15.18 1.73
CA TYR A 388 -38.01 -14.26 0.72
C TYR A 388 -37.58 -12.94 1.37
N LEU A 389 -36.40 -12.45 0.99
CA LEU A 389 -35.88 -11.14 1.34
C LEU A 389 -35.81 -10.30 0.06
N ASP A 390 -36.50 -9.16 0.03
CA ASP A 390 -36.62 -8.29 -1.16
C ASP A 390 -37.07 -9.03 -2.44
N GLY A 391 -37.89 -10.07 -2.27
CA GLY A 391 -38.39 -10.90 -3.37
C GLY A 391 -37.44 -12.00 -3.85
N GLN A 392 -36.23 -12.09 -3.30
CA GLN A 392 -35.31 -13.21 -3.55
C GLN A 392 -35.52 -14.31 -2.51
N LEU A 393 -35.62 -15.57 -2.94
CA LEU A 393 -35.68 -16.71 -2.04
C LEU A 393 -34.38 -16.80 -1.24
N SER A 394 -34.48 -16.63 0.07
CA SER A 394 -33.36 -16.66 1.01
C SER A 394 -33.18 -18.03 1.65
N GLU A 395 -34.29 -18.69 2.03
CA GLU A 395 -34.26 -19.96 2.74
C GLU A 395 -35.50 -20.77 2.40
N THR A 396 -35.33 -22.09 2.25
CA THR A 396 -36.42 -23.07 2.16
C THR A 396 -36.21 -24.11 3.25
N ARG A 397 -37.25 -24.37 4.05
CA ARG A 397 -37.17 -25.31 5.17
C ARG A 397 -38.46 -26.11 5.28
N MET A 398 -38.35 -27.43 5.39
CA MET A 398 -39.50 -28.26 5.78
C MET A 398 -39.74 -28.11 7.28
N MET A 399 -40.94 -27.68 7.66
CA MET A 399 -41.36 -27.51 9.05
C MET A 399 -42.59 -28.34 9.35
N ASN A 400 -42.63 -28.98 10.52
CA ASN A 400 -43.78 -29.74 10.97
C ASN A 400 -44.69 -28.89 11.86
N PHE A 401 -45.88 -28.54 11.38
CA PHE A 401 -46.92 -27.77 12.10
C PHE A 401 -47.94 -28.68 12.80
N GLY A 402 -47.54 -29.90 13.16
CA GLY A 402 -48.46 -30.97 13.57
C GLY A 402 -47.77 -32.01 14.39
#